data_AF-A0A1S2M517-F1
#
_entry.id   AF-A0A1S2M517-F1
#
_cell.length_a   1.000
_cell.length_b   1.000
_cell.length_c   1.000
_cell.angle_alpha   90.00
_cell.angle_beta   90.00
_cell.angle_gamma   90.00
#
_symmetry.space_group_name_H-M   'P 1'
#
loop_
_entity.id
_entity.type
_entity.pdbx_description
1 polymer ?
#
loop_
_entity_poly.entity_id
_entity_poly.type
_entity_poly.pdbx_seq_one_letter_code
_entity_poly.pdbx_strand_id
1 'polypeptide(L)'
;MGIKDKINKYISAHTETKEKHVDKELQTRYYKTMKDKSFNELLNIFHQNSNFKVKSSSVDRGEIIVDGIGKKRIFVIATVVMVAPNRTAIDFAVTTETVLPMDFGYSATVIKSLYQKVDQQLEYVGSGLGDQLMK
;
A
#
# COMPACT_ATOMS: atom_id res chain seq x y z
N MET A 1 -10.32 -17.23 13.80
CA MET A 1 -10.81 -16.27 12.80
C MET A 1 -11.92 -16.93 12.00
N GLY A 2 -13.13 -16.39 12.09
CA GLY A 2 -14.33 -16.96 11.48
C GLY A 2 -14.50 -16.49 10.04
N ILE A 3 -15.24 -17.27 9.25
CA ILE A 3 -15.57 -17.04 7.83
C ILE A 3 -16.12 -15.61 7.57
N LYS A 4 -16.70 -14.97 8.59
CA LYS A 4 -17.24 -13.60 8.57
C LYS A 4 -16.18 -12.52 8.25
N ASP A 5 -14.95 -12.67 8.76
CA ASP A 5 -13.87 -11.69 8.53
C ASP A 5 -13.41 -11.69 7.06
N LYS A 6 -13.49 -12.85 6.40
CA LYS A 6 -13.18 -12.96 4.96
C LYS A 6 -14.26 -12.31 4.11
N ILE A 7 -15.54 -12.41 4.48
CA ILE A 7 -16.67 -11.88 3.69
C ILE A 7 -16.77 -10.36 3.80
N ASN A 8 -16.56 -9.76 4.98
CA ASN A 8 -16.61 -8.31 5.14
C ASN A 8 -15.56 -7.56 4.30
N LYS A 9 -14.41 -8.17 4.00
CA LYS A 9 -13.35 -7.53 3.21
C LYS A 9 -13.68 -7.42 1.72
N TYR A 10 -14.45 -8.36 1.16
CA TYR A 10 -14.92 -8.26 -0.24
C TYR A 10 -16.11 -7.31 -0.43
N ILE A 11 -16.71 -6.87 0.69
CA ILE A 11 -17.89 -6.01 0.75
C ILE A 11 -17.51 -4.57 1.14
N SER A 12 -16.26 -4.29 1.49
CA SER A 12 -15.82 -2.93 1.85
C SER A 12 -15.29 -2.19 0.62
N ALA A 13 -15.66 -0.92 0.47
CA ALA A 13 -15.01 -0.01 -0.48
C ALA A 13 -13.62 0.46 -0.02
N HIS A 14 -13.14 -0.01 1.12
CA HIS A 14 -11.85 0.33 1.71
C HIS A 14 -11.05 -0.92 2.05
N THR A 15 -9.78 -0.92 1.65
CA THR A 15 -8.79 -1.95 1.99
C THR A 15 -7.49 -1.31 2.46
N GLU A 16 -6.94 -1.82 3.55
CA GLU A 16 -5.60 -1.47 4.03
C GLU A 16 -4.71 -2.71 4.19
N THR A 17 -3.40 -2.47 4.17
CA THR A 17 -2.36 -3.45 4.52
C THR A 17 -2.17 -3.52 6.02
N LYS A 18 -1.79 -4.70 6.53
CA LYS A 18 -1.51 -4.92 7.96
C LYS A 18 -0.43 -5.97 8.14
N GLU A 19 0.35 -5.87 9.22
CA GLU A 19 1.32 -6.90 9.59
C GLU A 19 0.72 -8.31 9.59
N LYS A 20 -0.41 -8.49 10.27
CA LYS A 20 -1.13 -9.77 10.37
C LYS A 20 -2.40 -9.74 9.55
N HIS A 21 -2.23 -9.66 8.23
CA HIS A 21 -3.35 -9.74 7.30
C HIS A 21 -3.69 -11.18 6.90
N VAL A 22 -4.99 -11.51 6.78
CA VAL A 22 -5.49 -12.87 6.41
C VAL A 22 -5.11 -13.27 4.98
N ASP A 23 -5.12 -12.29 4.07
CA ASP A 23 -4.52 -12.38 2.74
C ASP A 23 -3.06 -11.94 2.84
N LYS A 24 -2.14 -12.87 2.56
CA LYS A 24 -0.68 -12.63 2.64
C LYS A 24 -0.21 -11.56 1.66
N GLU A 25 -0.89 -11.38 0.53
CA GLU A 25 -0.51 -10.37 -0.46
C GLU A 25 -0.84 -8.94 -0.01
N LEU A 26 -1.69 -8.79 1.01
CA LEU A 26 -2.06 -7.53 1.63
C LEU A 26 -1.36 -7.33 2.99
N GLN A 27 -0.32 -8.10 3.27
CA GLN A 27 0.56 -7.82 4.40
C GLN A 27 1.48 -6.64 4.07
N THR A 28 1.83 -5.88 5.09
CA THR A 28 2.87 -4.84 5.04
C THR A 28 4.16 -5.44 4.48
N ARG A 29 4.78 -4.77 3.50
CA ARG A 29 5.98 -5.27 2.85
C ARG A 29 7.22 -4.51 3.27
N TYR A 30 8.31 -5.25 3.35
CA TYR A 30 9.60 -4.77 3.80
C TYR A 30 10.60 -4.86 2.65
N TYR A 31 11.37 -3.78 2.48
CA TYR A 31 12.34 -3.63 1.40
C TYR A 31 13.71 -3.27 1.94
N LYS A 32 14.76 -3.75 1.27
CA LYS A 32 16.16 -3.48 1.61
C LYS A 32 16.59 -2.15 0.99
N THR A 33 16.19 -1.07 1.64
CA THR A 33 16.45 0.30 1.19
C THR A 33 16.29 1.30 2.34
N MET A 34 16.81 2.51 2.14
CA MET A 34 16.59 3.64 3.04
C MET A 34 15.23 4.32 2.77
N LYS A 35 14.73 5.06 3.76
CA LYS A 35 13.45 5.78 3.69
C LYS A 35 13.37 6.70 2.46
N ASP A 36 14.38 7.54 2.25
CA ASP A 36 14.33 8.56 1.20
C ASP A 36 14.31 7.94 -0.20
N LYS A 37 15.10 6.87 -0.39
CA LYS A 37 15.12 6.13 -1.66
C LYS A 37 13.77 5.45 -1.92
N SER A 38 13.22 4.73 -0.94
CA SER A 38 11.90 4.11 -1.10
C SER A 38 10.78 5.12 -1.34
N PHE A 39 10.81 6.25 -0.63
CA PHE A 39 9.85 7.33 -0.83
C PHE A 39 9.91 7.90 -2.25
N ASN A 40 11.11 8.18 -2.75
CA ASN A 40 11.31 8.69 -4.10
C ASN A 40 10.89 7.69 -5.18
N GLU A 41 11.21 6.40 -5.03
CA GLU A 41 10.77 5.38 -5.98
C GLU A 41 9.24 5.24 -5.99
N LEU A 42 8.61 5.33 -4.82
CA LEU A 42 7.16 5.27 -4.72
C LEU A 42 6.50 6.49 -5.38
N LEU A 43 7.07 7.68 -5.19
CA LEU A 43 6.67 8.90 -5.89
C LEU A 43 6.81 8.73 -7.41
N ASN A 44 7.94 8.19 -7.88
CA ASN A 44 8.17 7.92 -9.31
C ASN A 44 7.12 6.96 -9.88
N ILE A 45 6.80 5.87 -9.18
CA ILE A 45 5.76 4.91 -9.58
C ILE A 45 4.41 5.59 -9.79
N PHE A 46 4.05 6.52 -8.90
CA PHE A 46 2.80 7.28 -9.03
C PHE A 46 2.86 8.31 -10.18
N HIS A 47 3.98 9.01 -10.35
CA HIS A 47 4.15 10.00 -11.43
C HIS A 47 4.19 9.38 -12.82
N GLN A 48 4.76 8.18 -12.97
CA GLN A 48 4.85 7.47 -14.26
C GLN A 48 3.52 6.87 -14.70
N ASN A 49 2.56 6.73 -13.80
CA ASN A 49 1.25 6.15 -14.10
C ASN A 49 0.21 7.24 -14.30
N SER A 50 -0.20 7.46 -15.54
CA SER A 50 -1.19 8.47 -15.92
C SER A 50 -2.57 8.31 -15.26
N ASN A 51 -2.84 7.17 -14.61
CA ASN A 51 -4.06 6.95 -13.85
C ASN A 51 -4.01 7.51 -12.42
N PHE A 52 -2.86 8.04 -11.98
CA PHE A 52 -2.66 8.59 -10.64
C PHE A 52 -2.31 10.08 -10.69
N LYS A 53 -2.75 10.80 -9.67
CA LYS A 53 -2.40 12.20 -9.42
C LYS A 53 -1.98 12.35 -7.96
N VAL A 54 -0.70 12.66 -7.73
CA VAL A 54 -0.20 12.96 -6.39
C VAL A 54 -0.83 14.26 -5.89
N LYS A 55 -1.45 14.21 -4.71
CA LYS A 55 -2.13 15.34 -4.05
C LYS A 55 -1.25 16.02 -3.02
N SER A 56 -0.53 15.23 -2.26
CA SER A 56 0.47 15.70 -1.32
C SER A 56 1.52 14.63 -1.09
N SER A 57 2.74 15.06 -0.83
CA SER A 57 3.84 14.20 -0.40
C SER A 57 4.49 14.85 0.83
N SER A 58 4.75 14.06 1.85
CA SER A 58 5.37 14.50 3.10
C SER A 58 6.50 13.54 3.43
N VAL A 59 7.72 13.87 3.00
CA VAL A 59 8.93 13.05 3.23
C VAL A 59 9.17 12.85 4.72
N ASP A 60 8.98 13.91 5.52
CA ASP A 60 9.16 13.88 6.98
C ASP A 60 8.25 12.84 7.63
N ARG A 61 6.95 12.83 7.28
CA ARG A 61 5.98 11.84 7.76
C ARG A 61 6.08 10.49 7.06
N GLY A 62 6.75 10.44 5.90
CA GLY A 62 6.81 9.26 5.05
C GLY A 62 5.48 8.96 4.36
N GLU A 63 4.64 9.96 4.11
CA GLU A 63 3.29 9.76 3.56
C GLU A 63 3.16 10.36 2.16
N ILE A 64 2.51 9.63 1.26
CA ILE A 64 2.14 10.08 -0.09
C ILE A 64 0.63 9.86 -0.26
N ILE A 65 -0.08 10.93 -0.59
CA ILE A 65 -1.52 10.91 -0.86
C ILE A 65 -1.73 11.06 -2.36
N VAL A 66 -2.50 10.14 -2.94
CA VAL A 66 -2.70 10.02 -4.39
C VAL A 66 -4.18 9.80 -4.71
N ASP A 67 -4.69 10.57 -5.66
CA ASP A 67 -6.00 10.34 -6.26
C ASP A 67 -5.83 9.51 -7.54
N GLY A 68 -6.63 8.45 -7.68
CA GLY A 68 -6.81 7.77 -8.95
C GLY A 68 -7.78 8.53 -9.85
N ILE A 69 -7.30 8.96 -11.01
CA ILE A 69 -8.06 9.76 -11.99
C ILE A 69 -8.60 8.91 -13.17
N GLY A 70 -8.50 7.59 -13.05
CA GLY A 70 -9.02 6.64 -14.03
C GLY A 70 -10.55 6.45 -13.96
N LYS A 71 -11.04 5.35 -14.56
CA LYS A 71 -12.48 5.02 -14.62
C LYS A 71 -13.14 4.87 -13.25
N LYS A 72 -12.39 4.41 -12.24
CA LYS A 72 -12.83 4.34 -10.85
C LYS A 72 -12.02 5.34 -10.05
N ARG A 73 -12.71 6.24 -9.35
CA ARG A 73 -12.07 7.16 -8.42
C ARG A 73 -11.62 6.38 -7.20
N ILE A 74 -10.33 6.47 -6.90
CA ILE A 74 -9.73 5.86 -5.72
C ILE A 74 -8.89 6.90 -5.00
N PHE A 75 -8.76 6.73 -3.71
CA PHE A 75 -7.91 7.51 -2.84
C PHE A 75 -6.91 6.56 -2.21
N VAL A 76 -5.63 6.82 -2.44
CA VAL A 76 -4.51 5.99 -1.97
C VAL A 76 -3.68 6.79 -1.00
N ILE A 77 -3.46 6.22 0.18
CA ILE A 77 -2.44 6.67 1.13
C ILE A 77 -1.34 5.62 1.11
N ALA A 78 -0.13 6.05 0.83
CA ALA A 78 1.05 5.21 0.91
C ALA A 78 1.98 5.71 2.01
N THR A 79 2.39 4.81 2.89
CA THR A 79 3.21 5.14 4.07
C THR A 79 4.54 4.40 3.99
N VAL A 80 5.63 5.11 4.24
CA VAL A 80 7.02 4.64 4.14
C VAL A 80 7.71 4.88 5.48
N VAL A 81 8.01 3.79 6.19
CA VAL A 81 8.59 3.85 7.54
C VAL A 81 9.85 2.99 7.59
N MET A 82 10.99 3.60 7.90
CA MET A 82 12.22 2.87 8.13
C MET A 82 12.19 2.25 9.53
N VAL A 83 12.24 0.93 9.60
CA VAL A 83 12.16 0.17 10.86
C VAL A 83 13.54 -0.22 11.41
N ALA A 84 14.54 -0.31 10.53
CA ALA A 84 15.94 -0.54 10.88
C ALA A 84 16.84 0.02 9.75
N PRO A 85 18.17 0.16 9.96
CA PRO A 85 19.07 0.58 8.90
C PRO A 85 18.94 -0.29 7.66
N ASN A 86 18.71 0.35 6.49
CA ASN A 86 18.50 -0.34 5.21
C ASN A 86 17.32 -1.34 5.22
N ARG A 87 16.29 -1.08 6.03
CA ARG A 87 15.03 -1.83 6.09
C ARG A 87 13.87 -0.86 6.22
N THR A 88 13.06 -0.79 5.18
CA THR A 88 11.91 0.12 5.13
C THR A 88 10.63 -0.65 4.86
N ALA A 89 9.62 -0.41 5.69
CA ALA A 89 8.26 -0.87 5.51
C ALA A 89 7.50 0.08 4.58
N ILE A 90 6.72 -0.49 3.67
CA ILE A 90 5.78 0.24 2.81
C ILE A 90 4.39 -0.34 3.03
N ASP A 91 3.45 0.54 3.37
CA ASP A 91 2.05 0.26 3.62
C ASP A 91 1.15 1.05 2.69
N PHE A 92 -0.04 0.50 2.42
CA PHE A 92 -1.05 1.14 1.61
C PHE A 92 -2.43 1.05 2.26
N ALA A 93 -3.15 2.17 2.21
CA ALA A 93 -4.58 2.23 2.43
C ALA A 93 -5.25 2.76 1.16
N VAL A 94 -6.21 2.01 0.63
CA VAL A 94 -6.93 2.35 -0.60
C VAL A 94 -8.42 2.38 -0.32
N THR A 95 -9.03 3.52 -0.63
CA THR A 95 -10.49 3.71 -0.60
C THR A 95 -10.98 3.93 -2.02
N THR A 96 -12.00 3.19 -2.43
CA THR A 96 -12.70 3.40 -3.70
C THR A 96 -13.92 4.28 -3.45
N GLU A 97 -14.09 5.34 -4.23
CA GLU A 97 -15.32 6.13 -4.22
C GLU A 97 -16.40 5.37 -5.01
N THR A 98 -17.31 4.71 -4.32
CA THR A 98 -18.43 3.98 -4.91
C THR A 98 -19.75 4.42 -4.29
N VAL A 99 -20.83 4.40 -5.07
CA VAL A 99 -22.19 4.69 -4.59
C VAL A 99 -22.67 3.61 -3.61
N LEU A 100 -22.20 2.37 -3.81
CA LEU A 100 -22.43 1.26 -2.90
C LEU A 100 -21.31 1.19 -1.86
N PRO A 101 -21.55 0.63 -0.66
CA PRO A 101 -20.50 0.46 0.35
C PRO A 101 -19.43 -0.58 -0.02
N MET A 102 -19.50 -1.17 -1.22
CA MET A 102 -18.64 -2.26 -1.70
C MET A 102 -17.94 -1.89 -3.01
N ASP A 103 -16.67 -2.27 -3.15
CA ASP A 103 -15.91 -2.12 -4.40
C ASP A 103 -15.58 -3.45 -5.11
N PHE A 104 -16.09 -4.57 -4.57
CA PHE A 104 -15.86 -5.94 -5.03
C PHE A 104 -14.37 -6.34 -5.07
N GLY A 105 -13.59 -5.86 -4.10
CA GLY A 105 -12.17 -6.17 -3.97
C GLY A 105 -11.26 -5.32 -4.85
N TYR A 106 -11.79 -4.27 -5.50
CA TYR A 106 -11.00 -3.42 -6.39
C TYR A 106 -9.84 -2.72 -5.65
N SER A 107 -10.09 -2.19 -4.45
CA SER A 107 -9.04 -1.59 -3.60
C SER A 107 -7.92 -2.60 -3.29
N ALA A 108 -8.25 -3.85 -3.00
CA ALA A 108 -7.26 -4.91 -2.78
C ALA A 108 -6.44 -5.19 -4.05
N THR A 109 -7.07 -5.26 -5.22
CA THR A 109 -6.37 -5.44 -6.51
C THR A 109 -5.40 -4.28 -6.78
N VAL A 110 -5.81 -3.04 -6.48
CA VAL A 110 -4.94 -1.86 -6.61
C VAL A 110 -3.70 -2.00 -5.73
N ILE A 111 -3.85 -2.38 -4.46
CA ILE A 111 -2.72 -2.59 -3.54
C ILE A 111 -1.77 -3.67 -4.07
N LYS A 112 -2.30 -4.81 -4.51
CA LYS A 112 -1.47 -5.90 -5.08
C LYS A 112 -0.68 -5.43 -6.30
N SER A 113 -1.31 -4.65 -7.18
CA SER A 113 -0.64 -4.08 -8.36
C SER A 113 0.42 -3.04 -7.99
N LEU A 114 0.16 -2.20 -6.98
CA LEU A 114 1.15 -1.24 -6.47
C LEU A 114 2.36 -1.98 -5.91
N TYR A 115 2.14 -3.00 -5.08
CA TYR A 115 3.25 -3.81 -4.56
C TYR A 115 4.05 -4.48 -5.66
N GLN A 116 3.42 -5.04 -6.68
CA GLN A 116 4.15 -5.61 -7.83
C GLN A 116 5.08 -4.59 -8.50
N LYS A 117 4.64 -3.32 -8.62
CA LYS A 117 5.50 -2.25 -9.17
C LYS A 117 6.64 -1.90 -8.22
N VAL A 118 6.38 -1.86 -6.91
CA VAL A 118 7.41 -1.59 -5.90
C VAL A 118 8.46 -2.71 -5.89
N ASP A 119 8.04 -3.96 -5.96
CA ASP A 119 8.95 -5.14 -6.00
C ASP A 119 9.87 -5.13 -7.23
N GLN A 120 9.48 -4.48 -8.32
CA GLN A 120 10.31 -4.32 -9.51
C GLN A 120 11.40 -3.25 -9.32
N GLN A 121 11.19 -2.28 -8.43
CA GLN A 121 12.11 -1.16 -8.20
C GLN A 121 12.97 -1.35 -6.94
N LEU A 122 12.47 -2.08 -5.94
CA LEU A 122 13.10 -2.26 -4.63
C LEU A 122 13.31 -3.74 -4.31
N GLU A 123 14.44 -4.06 -3.67
CA GLU A 123 14.76 -5.43 -3.23
C GLU A 123 13.80 -5.85 -2.10
N TYR A 124 12.84 -6.73 -2.42
CA TYR A 124 11.87 -7.27 -1.49
C TYR A 124 12.54 -8.20 -0.46
N VAL A 125 12.25 -7.98 0.83
CA VAL A 125 12.78 -8.76 1.96
C VAL A 125 11.74 -9.76 2.47
N GLY A 126 10.49 -9.33 2.58
CA GLY A 126 9.41 -10.16 3.12
C GLY A 126 8.19 -9.32 3.51
N SER A 127 7.17 -9.99 4.03
CA SER A 127 5.92 -9.38 4.47
C SER A 127 5.57 -9.76 5.90
N GLY A 128 4.91 -8.86 6.64
CA GLY A 128 4.50 -9.10 8.02
C GLY A 128 5.66 -9.32 9.00
N LEU A 129 6.81 -8.70 8.74
CA LEU A 129 8.05 -8.89 9.52
C LEU A 129 8.19 -7.93 10.71
N GLY A 130 7.19 -7.08 10.99
CA GLY A 130 7.31 -6.02 12.01
C GLY A 130 7.70 -6.55 13.39
N ASP A 131 7.08 -7.65 13.83
CA ASP A 131 7.37 -8.30 15.12
C ASP A 131 8.82 -8.86 15.20
N GLN A 132 9.47 -9.13 14.06
CA GLN A 132 10.83 -9.68 14.00
C GLN A 132 11.88 -8.59 13.91
N LEU A 133 11.59 -7.49 13.22
CA LEU A 133 12.52 -6.40 12.96
C LEU A 133 12.59 -5.36 14.08
N MET A 134 11.63 -5.36 15.01
CA MET A 134 11.61 -4.50 16.19
C MET A 134 12.19 -5.16 17.46
N LYS A 135 12.79 -6.34 17.35
CA LYS A 135 13.53 -7.02 18.42
C LYS A 135 15.01 -6.71 18.34
#